data_AF-A0A935FDE6-F1
#
_entry.id   AF-A0A935FDE6-F1
#
_cell.length_a   1.000
_cell.length_b   1.000
_cell.length_c   1.000
_cell.angle_alpha   90.00
_cell.angle_beta   90.00
_cell.angle_gamma   90.00
#
_symmetry.space_group_name_H-M   'P 1'
#
loop_
_entity.id
_entity.type
_entity.pdbx_description
1 polymer ?
#
loop_
_entity_poly.entity_id
_entity_poly.type
_entity_poly.pdbx_seq_one_letter_code
_entity_poly.pdbx_strand_id
1 'polypeptide(L)'
;MTPTFTPTDLKRISAHLGMTEEDFKKKWLYKERSSGDWMNKKQPCQFLDTKTNMCDIYEVRPADCAGFPHLQKKLKDFVHIHKQNVEYCPATHKMVEKMKQWETGELIITAVEKDKALARSKRKEDMSMNSGPVTY
;
A
#
# COMPACT_ATOMS: atom_id res chain seq x y z
N MET A 1 10.71 -8.62 -6.48
CA MET A 1 10.29 -8.04 -7.78
C MET A 1 11.15 -6.81 -8.01
N THR A 2 11.80 -6.69 -9.17
CA THR A 2 12.58 -5.50 -9.53
C THR A 2 11.66 -4.51 -10.23
N PRO A 3 11.56 -3.24 -9.79
CA PRO A 3 10.66 -2.28 -10.39
C PRO A 3 11.13 -1.89 -11.79
N THR A 4 10.17 -1.76 -12.70
CA THR A 4 10.36 -1.24 -14.05
C THR A 4 9.85 0.20 -14.16
N PHE A 5 10.31 0.92 -15.17
CA PHE A 5 9.91 2.30 -15.44
C PHE A 5 9.15 2.36 -16.77
N THR A 6 7.86 2.68 -16.70
CA THR A 6 7.03 2.87 -17.90
C THR A 6 7.33 4.21 -18.57
N PRO A 7 6.94 4.42 -19.84
CA PRO A 7 7.03 5.73 -20.49
C PRO A 7 6.35 6.85 -19.69
N THR A 8 5.21 6.55 -19.06
CA THR A 8 4.48 7.49 -18.20
C THR A 8 5.27 7.84 -16.93
N ASP A 9 5.95 6.86 -16.33
CA ASP A 9 6.82 7.09 -15.17
C ASP A 9 8.00 7.97 -15.55
N LEU A 10 8.66 7.67 -16.68
CA LEU A 10 9.81 8.42 -17.17
C LEU A 10 9.47 9.90 -17.34
N LYS A 11 8.35 10.21 -18.00
CA LYS A 11 7.88 11.58 -18.21
C LYS A 11 7.61 12.32 -16.90
N ARG A 12 6.92 11.67 -15.96
CA ARG A 12 6.50 12.28 -14.69
C ARG A 12 7.67 12.49 -13.73
N ILE A 13 8.57 11.50 -13.64
CA ILE A 13 9.71 11.54 -12.73
C ILE A 13 10.79 12.50 -13.25
N SER A 14 11.11 12.48 -14.55
CA SER A 14 12.10 13.39 -15.12
C SER A 14 11.70 14.85 -14.95
N ALA A 15 10.42 15.17 -15.18
CA ALA A 15 9.85 16.49 -14.94
C ALA A 15 9.95 16.91 -13.45
N HIS A 16 9.63 16.01 -12.51
CA HIS A 16 9.77 16.28 -11.07
C HIS A 16 11.22 16.59 -10.67
N LEU A 17 12.19 15.96 -11.34
CA LEU A 17 13.62 16.14 -11.07
C LEU A 17 14.26 17.27 -11.92
N GLY A 18 13.47 17.98 -12.71
CA GLY A 18 13.96 19.10 -13.54
C GLY A 18 14.94 18.67 -14.64
N MET A 19 14.78 17.48 -15.23
CA MET A 19 15.65 16.99 -16.30
C MET A 19 14.86 16.33 -17.44
N THR A 20 15.55 16.08 -18.57
CA THR A 20 14.95 15.37 -19.70
C THR A 20 14.79 13.87 -19.42
N GLU A 21 13.87 13.20 -20.13
CA GLU A 21 13.74 11.74 -20.04
C GLU A 21 15.01 11.00 -20.48
N GLU A 22 15.72 11.55 -21.47
CA GLU A 22 16.96 10.96 -21.99
C GLU A 22 18.07 11.03 -20.95
N ASP A 23 18.22 12.17 -20.26
CA ASP A 23 19.16 12.31 -19.16
C ASP A 23 18.80 11.40 -17.99
N PHE A 24 17.50 11.29 -17.66
CA PHE A 24 17.02 10.38 -16.62
C PHE A 24 17.41 8.93 -16.93
N LYS A 25 17.11 8.45 -18.14
CA LYS A 25 17.48 7.11 -18.62
C LYS A 25 18.99 6.93 -18.55
N LYS A 26 19.76 7.84 -19.14
CA LYS A 26 21.22 7.78 -19.20
C LYS A 26 21.85 7.77 -17.81
N LYS A 27 21.30 8.52 -16.85
CA LYS A 27 21.84 8.62 -15.49
C LYS A 27 21.53 7.39 -14.66
N TRP A 28 20.29 6.89 -14.71
CA TRP A 28 19.82 5.92 -13.72
C TRP A 28 19.32 4.59 -14.25
N LEU A 29 18.99 4.48 -15.54
CA LEU A 29 18.35 3.28 -16.09
C LEU A 29 19.14 2.60 -17.20
N TYR A 30 18.94 1.29 -17.33
CA TYR A 30 19.36 0.54 -18.51
C TYR A 30 18.13 -0.13 -19.13
N LYS A 31 18.21 -0.45 -20.42
CA LYS A 31 17.16 -1.18 -21.12
C LYS A 31 17.51 -2.67 -21.08
N GLU A 32 16.65 -3.47 -20.45
CA GLU A 32 16.82 -4.92 -20.39
C GLU A 32 16.66 -5.53 -21.77
N ARG A 33 17.58 -6.42 -22.15
CA ARG A 33 17.63 -6.95 -23.52
C ARG A 33 16.48 -7.88 -23.82
N SER A 34 16.09 -8.69 -22.84
CA SER A 34 15.06 -9.73 -23.04
C SER A 34 13.64 -9.16 -23.02
N SER A 35 13.32 -8.26 -22.08
CA SER A 35 11.97 -7.72 -21.95
C SER A 35 11.79 -6.37 -22.63
N GLY A 36 12.88 -5.64 -22.88
CA GLY A 36 12.84 -4.26 -23.37
C GLY A 36 12.49 -3.24 -22.28
N ASP A 37 12.33 -3.67 -21.03
CA ASP A 37 11.95 -2.79 -19.92
C ASP A 37 13.09 -1.87 -19.50
N TRP A 38 12.72 -0.70 -18.98
CA TRP A 38 13.68 0.18 -18.32
C TRP A 38 13.83 -0.20 -16.85
N MET A 39 15.05 -0.56 -16.46
CA MET A 39 15.38 -1.06 -15.12
C MET A 39 16.48 -0.22 -14.48
N ASN A 40 16.54 -0.20 -13.15
CA ASN A 40 17.56 0.55 -12.42
C ASN A 40 18.97 -0.02 -12.68
N LYS A 41 19.94 0.85 -12.98
CA LYS A 41 21.36 0.47 -13.06
C LYS A 41 21.95 0.01 -11.73
N LYS A 42 21.38 0.48 -10.61
CA LYS A 42 21.87 0.19 -9.26
C LYS A 42 20.79 -0.44 -8.39
N GLN A 43 21.21 -1.31 -7.49
CA GLN A 43 20.38 -1.94 -6.47
C GLN A 43 21.08 -1.75 -5.10
N PRO A 44 20.43 -1.17 -4.08
CA PRO A 44 19.06 -0.65 -4.09
C PRO A 44 18.86 0.54 -5.04
N CYS A 45 17.60 0.86 -5.34
CA CYS A 45 17.22 2.00 -6.18
C CYS A 45 17.88 3.30 -5.70
N GLN A 46 18.34 4.14 -6.61
CA GLN A 46 18.97 5.45 -6.33
C GLN A 46 18.12 6.41 -5.49
N PHE A 47 16.80 6.20 -5.43
CA PHE A 47 15.87 7.03 -4.67
C PHE A 47 15.46 6.39 -3.34
N LEU A 48 16.01 5.23 -2.97
CA LEU A 48 15.72 4.63 -1.68
C LEU A 48 16.72 5.14 -0.64
N ASP A 49 16.24 5.91 0.33
CA ASP A 49 17.01 6.22 1.51
C ASP A 49 17.11 4.97 2.39
N THR A 50 18.31 4.41 2.50
CA THR A 50 18.58 3.19 3.24
C THR A 50 18.52 3.37 4.76
N LYS A 51 18.51 4.60 5.27
CA LYS A 51 18.37 4.88 6.71
C LYS A 51 16.91 4.87 7.13
N THR A 52 16.05 5.52 6.35
CA THR A 52 14.61 5.64 6.65
C THR A 52 13.76 4.56 5.98
N ASN A 53 14.32 3.84 5.00
CA ASN A 53 13.60 2.96 4.08
C ASN A 53 12.48 3.66 3.30
N MET A 54 12.58 4.98 3.13
CA MET A 54 11.64 5.78 2.37
C MET A 54 12.21 6.15 1.00
N CYS A 55 11.31 6.38 0.05
CA CYS A 55 11.71 6.81 -1.28
C CYS A 55 11.74 8.34 -1.36
N ASP A 56 12.85 8.92 -1.83
CA ASP A 56 13.03 10.38 -1.97
C ASP A 56 12.03 11.01 -2.94
N ILE A 57 11.55 10.24 -3.91
CA ILE A 57 10.53 10.65 -4.89
C ILE A 57 9.16 10.03 -4.58
N TYR A 58 8.79 9.90 -3.31
CA TYR A 58 7.64 9.10 -2.85
C TYR A 58 6.33 9.38 -3.62
N GLU A 59 5.99 10.66 -3.81
CA GLU A 59 4.79 11.11 -4.51
C GLU A 59 4.80 10.79 -6.01
N VAL A 60 6.00 10.67 -6.58
CA VAL A 60 6.17 10.36 -8.00
C VAL A 60 6.84 9.02 -8.28
N ARG A 61 6.76 8.06 -7.35
CA ARG A 61 7.30 6.69 -7.55
C ARG A 61 6.81 6.04 -8.86
N PRO A 62 7.61 5.13 -9.46
CA PRO A 62 7.15 4.29 -10.57
C PRO A 62 5.89 3.50 -10.19
N ALA A 63 5.06 3.14 -11.16
CA ALA A 63 3.84 2.35 -10.90
C ALA A 63 4.14 1.05 -10.12
N ASP A 64 5.23 0.38 -10.46
CA ASP A 64 5.72 -0.82 -9.76
C ASP A 64 6.15 -0.55 -8.31
N CYS A 65 6.45 0.69 -7.92
CA CYS A 65 6.80 1.04 -6.55
C CYS A 65 5.64 1.68 -5.78
N ALA A 66 4.71 2.34 -6.47
CA ALA A 66 3.60 3.08 -5.86
C ALA A 66 2.64 2.15 -5.09
N GLY A 67 2.44 0.92 -5.59
CA GLY A 67 1.57 -0.07 -4.96
C GLY A 67 2.19 -0.86 -3.81
N PHE A 68 3.44 -0.58 -3.40
CA PHE A 68 4.09 -1.30 -2.30
C PHE A 68 3.33 -1.09 -0.99
N PRO A 69 3.05 -2.13 -0.17
CA PRO A 69 3.65 -3.48 -0.16
C PRO A 69 3.06 -4.55 -1.11
N HIS A 70 2.35 -4.20 -2.18
CA HIS A 70 1.78 -5.10 -3.21
C HIS A 70 0.91 -6.26 -2.71
N LEU A 71 0.45 -6.18 -1.45
CA LEU A 71 -0.38 -7.19 -0.80
C LEU A 71 -1.78 -7.32 -1.43
N GLN A 72 -2.17 -6.36 -2.28
CA GLN A 72 -3.46 -6.32 -2.99
C GLN A 72 -3.44 -7.09 -4.33
N LYS A 73 -2.28 -7.61 -4.77
CA LYS A 73 -2.24 -8.49 -5.94
C LYS A 73 -3.00 -9.77 -5.64
N LYS A 74 -3.52 -10.44 -6.69
CA LYS A 74 -4.31 -11.67 -6.55
C LYS A 74 -3.53 -12.68 -5.72
N LEU A 75 -3.99 -12.92 -4.48
CA LEU A 75 -3.28 -13.74 -3.49
C LEU A 75 -2.84 -15.08 -4.09
N LYS A 76 -3.73 -15.74 -4.84
CA LYS A 76 -3.49 -17.02 -5.54
C LYS A 76 -2.22 -17.04 -6.41
N ASP A 77 -1.92 -15.94 -7.08
CA ASP A 77 -0.78 -15.84 -8.01
C ASP A 77 0.53 -15.61 -7.25
N PHE A 78 0.46 -15.18 -5.98
CA PHE A 78 1.60 -14.74 -5.17
C PHE A 78 1.73 -15.50 -3.82
N VAL A 79 0.91 -16.52 -3.55
CA VAL A 79 0.94 -17.29 -2.28
C VAL A 79 2.35 -17.78 -1.96
N HIS A 80 3.07 -18.30 -2.96
CA HIS A 80 4.42 -18.83 -2.78
C HIS A 80 5.42 -17.75 -2.31
N ILE A 81 5.28 -16.52 -2.81
CA ILE A 81 6.08 -15.36 -2.38
C ILE A 81 5.67 -14.93 -0.97
N HIS A 82 4.37 -14.81 -0.72
CA HIS A 82 3.87 -14.38 0.59
C HIS A 82 4.26 -15.37 1.69
N LYS A 83 4.16 -16.68 1.44
CA LYS A 83 4.55 -17.74 2.38
C LYS A 83 5.97 -17.56 2.88
N GLN A 84 6.92 -17.35 1.97
CA GLN A 84 8.32 -17.12 2.32
C GLN A 84 8.49 -15.79 3.07
N ASN A 85 7.73 -14.76 2.71
CA ASN A 85 7.83 -13.43 3.30
C ASN A 85 7.11 -13.27 4.65
N VAL A 86 6.30 -14.23 5.11
CA VAL A 86 5.59 -14.12 6.41
C VAL A 86 6.58 -13.95 7.57
N GLU A 87 7.71 -14.64 7.52
CA GLU A 87 8.73 -14.62 8.58
C GLU A 87 9.57 -13.33 8.56
N TYR A 88 9.77 -12.74 7.39
CA TYR A 88 10.70 -11.61 7.21
C TYR A 88 10.00 -10.24 7.07
N CYS A 89 8.74 -10.20 6.65
CA CYS A 89 8.03 -8.96 6.34
C CYS A 89 6.85 -8.75 7.29
N PRO A 90 6.92 -7.74 8.19
CA PRO A 90 5.83 -7.42 9.11
C PRO A 90 4.49 -7.13 8.40
N ALA A 91 4.53 -6.56 7.20
CA ALA A 91 3.33 -6.28 6.41
C ALA A 91 2.66 -7.58 5.91
N THR A 92 3.46 -8.55 5.44
CA THR A 92 2.97 -9.86 5.02
C THR A 92 2.44 -10.64 6.22
N HIS A 93 3.13 -10.59 7.37
CA HIS A 93 2.67 -11.21 8.61
C HIS A 93 1.28 -10.69 9.02
N LYS A 94 1.14 -9.36 9.12
CA LYS A 94 -0.13 -8.70 9.48
C LYS A 94 -1.27 -9.01 8.50
N MET A 95 -0.94 -9.20 7.22
CA MET A 95 -1.91 -9.63 6.22
C MET A 95 -2.43 -11.05 6.52
N VAL A 96 -1.55 -11.99 6.84
CA VAL A 96 -1.92 -13.38 7.18
C VAL A 96 -2.70 -13.45 8.50
N GLU A 97 -2.35 -12.64 9.50
CA GLU A 97 -3.13 -12.55 10.74
C GLU A 97 -4.57 -12.10 10.47
N LYS A 98 -4.76 -11.08 9.63
CA LYS A 98 -6.10 -10.63 9.23
C LYS A 98 -6.88 -11.70 8.46
N MET A 99 -6.21 -12.48 7.62
CA MET A 99 -6.86 -13.61 6.94
C MET A 99 -7.34 -14.66 7.95
N LYS A 100 -6.53 -14.99 8.96
CA LYS A 100 -6.91 -15.93 10.03
C LYS A 100 -8.11 -15.43 10.85
N GLN A 101 -8.14 -14.14 11.18
CA GLN A 101 -9.27 -13.51 11.87
C GLN A 101 -10.56 -13.55 11.03
N TRP A 102 -10.43 -13.49 9.70
CA TRP A 102 -11.57 -13.62 8.79
C TRP A 102 -12.09 -15.05 8.75
N GLU A 103 -11.18 -16.03 8.63
CA GLU A 103 -11.52 -17.47 8.60
C GLU A 103 -12.19 -17.93 9.90
N THR A 104 -11.70 -17.47 11.05
CA THR A 104 -12.26 -17.79 12.38
C THR A 104 -13.55 -17.04 12.69
N GLY A 105 -13.98 -16.10 11.83
CA GLY A 105 -15.15 -15.25 12.05
C GLY A 105 -14.97 -14.17 13.13
N GLU A 106 -13.80 -14.09 13.76
CA GLU A 106 -13.47 -13.12 14.82
C GLU A 106 -13.67 -11.67 14.35
N LEU A 107 -13.28 -11.38 13.10
CA LEU A 107 -13.49 -10.08 12.45
C LEU A 107 -14.98 -9.72 12.29
N ILE A 108 -15.81 -10.70 11.95
CA ILE A 108 -17.26 -10.52 11.76
C ILE A 108 -17.94 -10.30 13.11
N ILE A 109 -17.60 -11.10 14.12
CA ILE A 109 -18.14 -10.97 15.49
C ILE A 109 -17.81 -9.59 16.04
N THR A 110 -16.55 -9.16 15.93
CA THR A 110 -16.10 -7.84 16.39
C THR A 110 -16.84 -6.70 15.68
N ALA A 111 -17.07 -6.82 14.37
CA ALA A 111 -17.82 -5.82 13.61
C ALA A 111 -19.28 -5.71 14.09
N VAL A 112 -19.95 -6.85 14.25
CA VAL A 112 -21.34 -6.91 14.75
C VAL A 112 -21.46 -6.33 16.16
N GLU A 113 -20.49 -6.60 17.04
CA GLU A 113 -20.46 -6.04 18.39
C GLU A 113 -20.29 -4.52 18.40
N LYS A 114 -19.41 -3.99 17.53
CA LYS A 114 -19.25 -2.55 17.34
C LYS A 114 -20.52 -1.89 16.84
N ASP A 115 -21.19 -2.50 15.86
CA ASP A 115 -22.46 -1.99 15.33
C ASP A 115 -23.55 -1.98 16.40
N LYS A 116 -23.62 -3.03 17.23
CA LYS A 116 -24.52 -3.09 18.39
C LYS A 116 -24.19 -2.00 19.42
N ALA A 117 -22.91 -1.76 19.70
CA ALA A 117 -22.48 -0.71 20.63
C ALA A 117 -22.83 0.69 20.11
N LEU A 118 -22.61 0.96 18.83
CA LEU A 118 -22.98 2.22 18.18
C LEU A 118 -24.50 2.42 18.15
N ALA A 119 -25.28 1.37 17.86
CA ALA A 119 -26.74 1.43 17.91
C ALA A 119 -27.29 1.65 19.34
N ARG A 120 -26.54 1.23 20.37
CA ARG A 120 -26.86 1.52 21.78
C ARG A 120 -26.51 2.96 22.16
N SER A 121 -25.42 3.53 21.65
CA SER A 121 -25.06 4.93 21.93
C SER A 121 -26.04 5.90 21.29
N LYS A 122 -26.40 5.70 20.01
CA LYS A 122 -27.40 6.53 19.31
C LYS A 122 -28.76 6.52 20.01
N ARG A 123 -29.22 5.34 20.45
CA ARG A 123 -30.46 5.24 21.24
C ARG A 123 -30.43 6.04 22.54
N LYS A 124 -29.28 6.13 23.22
CA LYS A 124 -29.14 6.94 24.45
C LYS A 124 -29.15 8.43 24.14
N GLU A 125 -28.54 8.85 23.05
CA GLU A 125 -28.56 10.24 22.58
C GLU A 125 -29.99 10.68 22.21
N ASP A 126 -30.70 9.87 21.42
CA ASP A 126 -32.09 10.14 21.02
C ASP A 126 -33.04 10.24 22.24
N MET A 127 -32.85 9.38 23.24
CA MET A 127 -33.63 9.42 24.49
C MET A 127 -33.33 10.64 25.36
N SER A 128 -32.09 11.15 25.31
CA SER A 128 -31.72 12.37 26.05
C SER A 128 -32.32 13.63 25.43
N MET A 129 -32.45 13.69 24.10
CA MET A 129 -33.00 14.84 23.37
C MET A 129 -34.53 14.97 23.49
N ASN A 130 -35.25 13.87 23.70
CA ASN A 130 -36.73 13.87 23.82
C ASN A 130 -37.25 14.12 25.26
N SER A 131 -36.37 14.50 26.19
CA SER A 131 -36.73 14.78 27.59
C SER A 131 -36.95 16.28 27.90
N GLY A 132 -37.22 17.09 26.87
CA GLY A 132 -37.56 18.50 27.03
C GLY A 132 -38.80 18.72 27.93
N PRO A 133 -38.81 19.77 28.77
CA PRO A 133 -39.83 19.94 29.81
C PRO A 133 -41.21 20.10 29.17
N VAL A 134 -42.12 19.17 29.51
CA VAL A 134 -43.54 19.28 29.21
C VAL A 134 -44.08 20.44 30.05
N THR A 135 -44.39 21.56 29.39
CA THR A 135 -45.05 22.71 30.02
C THR A 135 -46.55 22.41 30.08
N TYR A 136 -47.12 22.60 31.27
CA TYR A 136 -48.53 22.33 31.62
C TYR A 136 -49.41 23.54 31.35
#